data_AF-A0A452DJD0-F1
#
_entry.id   AF-A0A452DJD0-F1
#
_cell.length_a   1.000
_cell.length_b   1.000
_cell.length_c   1.000
_cell.angle_alpha   90.00
_cell.angle_beta   90.00
_cell.angle_gamma   90.00
#
_symmetry.space_group_name_H-M   'P 1'
#
loop_
_entity.id
_entity.type
_entity.pdbx_description
1 polymer ?
#
loop_
_entity_poly.entity_id
_entity_poly.type
_entity_poly.pdbx_seq_one_letter_code
_entity_poly.pdbx_strand_id
1 'polypeptide(L)'
;MRLSVTALLVTLALCYYKANAIVCPTFAADLTEFFYFPDLLYRLSLAKYNAPPEAVAAKMEVKQCTDRFSVKNRLIITNILGKILLNCTVTDVKAVLNPSSA
;
A
#
# COMPACT_ATOMS: atom_id res chain seq x y z
N MET A 1 -15.66 -19.97 19.47
CA MET A 1 -14.46 -19.56 20.22
C MET A 1 -14.22 -18.07 19.97
N ARG A 2 -14.36 -17.22 20.99
CA ARG A 2 -14.07 -15.78 20.89
C ARG A 2 -12.59 -15.61 21.21
N LEU A 3 -11.72 -15.51 20.20
CA LEU A 3 -10.38 -14.96 20.45
C LEU A 3 -10.58 -13.55 20.98
N SER A 4 -10.06 -13.26 22.17
CA SER A 4 -10.12 -11.90 22.69
C SER A 4 -9.37 -10.99 21.71
N VAL A 5 -9.90 -9.79 21.48
CA VAL A 5 -9.28 -8.78 20.61
C VAL A 5 -7.81 -8.57 20.98
N THR A 6 -7.48 -8.68 22.27
CA THR A 6 -6.12 -8.65 22.81
C THR A 6 -5.21 -9.76 22.27
N ALA A 7 -5.67 -11.01 22.21
CA ALA A 7 -4.89 -12.10 21.64
C ALA A 7 -4.59 -11.85 20.16
N LEU A 8 -5.57 -11.36 19.40
CA LEU A 8 -5.44 -11.00 17.99
C LEU A 8 -4.41 -9.88 17.75
N LEU A 9 -4.43 -8.84 18.60
CA LEU A 9 -3.48 -7.73 18.52
C LEU A 9 -2.06 -8.13 18.90
N VAL A 10 -1.90 -9.01 19.89
CA VAL A 10 -0.58 -9.54 20.28
C VAL A 10 -0.03 -10.46 19.20
N THR A 11 -0.86 -11.32 18.59
CA THR A 11 -0.44 -12.15 17.46
C THR A 11 -0.08 -11.29 16.25
N LEU A 12 -0.82 -10.22 15.94
CA LEU A 12 -0.45 -9.27 14.90
C LEU A 12 0.91 -8.60 15.21
N ALA A 13 1.13 -8.15 16.44
CA ALA A 13 2.40 -7.54 16.84
C ALA A 13 3.59 -8.52 16.76
N LEU A 14 3.39 -9.79 17.13
CA LEU A 14 4.44 -10.82 17.16
C LEU A 14 4.65 -11.52 15.81
N CYS A 15 3.62 -11.63 14.97
CA CYS A 15 3.70 -12.20 13.63
C CYS A 15 4.09 -11.17 12.57
N TYR A 16 4.16 -9.88 12.90
CA TYR A 16 4.82 -8.88 12.06
C TYR A 16 6.34 -9.09 12.11
N TYR A 17 6.78 -9.99 11.23
CA TYR A 17 8.15 -10.15 10.77
C TYR A 17 8.76 -8.77 10.46
N LYS A 18 9.96 -8.49 11.02
CA LYS A 18 10.80 -7.28 10.85
C LYS A 18 10.26 -6.33 9.78
N ALA A 19 9.56 -5.28 10.21
CA ALA A 19 9.02 -4.23 9.34
C ALA A 19 10.11 -3.27 8.80
N ASN A 20 11.30 -3.79 8.46
CA ASN A 20 12.39 -3.08 7.78
C ASN A 20 12.24 -3.23 6.25
N ALA A 21 11.02 -3.38 5.77
CA ALA A 21 10.74 -3.68 4.37
C ALA A 21 10.57 -2.37 3.62
N ILE A 22 11.61 -2.01 2.85
CA ILE A 22 11.55 -0.90 1.89
C ILE A 22 10.31 -1.10 1.01
N VAL A 23 9.52 -0.02 0.86
CA VAL A 23 8.31 -0.08 0.04
C VAL A 23 8.67 -0.48 -1.38
N CYS A 24 7.96 -1.49 -1.91
CA CYS A 24 8.16 -1.97 -3.27
C CYS A 24 7.92 -0.83 -4.28
N PRO A 25 8.90 -0.50 -5.15
CA PRO A 25 8.73 0.56 -6.15
C PRO A 25 7.53 0.33 -7.07
N THR A 26 7.26 -0.93 -7.42
CA THR A 26 6.10 -1.30 -8.25
C THR A 26 4.79 -0.96 -7.55
N PHE A 27 4.71 -1.15 -6.23
CA PHE A 27 3.52 -0.79 -5.45
C PHE A 27 3.32 0.74 -5.35
N ALA A 28 4.40 1.51 -5.23
CA ALA A 28 4.32 2.97 -5.22
C ALA A 28 3.85 3.52 -6.59
N ALA A 29 4.35 2.94 -7.68
CA ALA A 29 3.90 3.27 -9.03
C ALA A 29 2.41 2.92 -9.21
N ASP A 30 1.99 1.72 -8.78
CA ASP A 30 0.59 1.29 -8.83
C ASP A 30 -0.37 2.20 -8.08
N LEU A 31 0.01 2.67 -6.90
CA LEU A 31 -0.80 3.61 -6.14
C LEU A 31 -0.98 4.91 -6.92
N THR A 32 0.07 5.39 -7.57
CA THR A 32 0.00 6.59 -8.41
C THR A 32 -0.93 6.36 -9.60
N GLU A 33 -0.79 5.25 -10.32
CA GLU A 33 -1.68 4.87 -11.42
C GLU A 33 -3.13 4.72 -10.92
N PHE A 34 -3.35 4.11 -9.77
CA PHE A 34 -4.68 3.91 -9.17
C PHE A 34 -5.43 5.23 -8.97
N PHE A 35 -4.75 6.27 -8.46
CA PHE A 35 -5.39 7.57 -8.20
C PHE A 35 -5.61 8.44 -9.44
N TYR A 36 -4.78 8.28 -10.48
CA TYR A 36 -4.70 9.25 -11.57
C TYR A 36 -4.97 8.68 -12.97
N PHE A 37 -4.78 7.38 -13.20
CA PHE A 37 -5.06 6.79 -14.51
C PHE A 37 -6.56 6.61 -14.72
N PRO A 38 -7.06 6.79 -15.95
CA PRO A 38 -8.38 6.32 -16.35
C PRO A 38 -8.53 4.81 -16.13
N ASP A 39 -9.76 4.35 -15.87
CA ASP A 39 -10.07 2.94 -15.61
C ASP A 39 -9.46 1.96 -16.61
N LEU A 40 -9.54 2.28 -17.91
CA LEU A 40 -8.99 1.43 -18.97
C LEU A 40 -7.47 1.26 -18.83
N LEU A 41 -6.75 2.37 -18.63
CA LEU A 41 -5.29 2.35 -18.53
C LEU A 41 -4.84 1.67 -17.23
N TYR A 42 -5.54 1.90 -16.13
CA TYR A 42 -5.24 1.22 -14.87
C TYR A 42 -5.51 -0.28 -14.95
N ARG A 43 -6.63 -0.69 -15.56
CA ARG A 43 -6.94 -2.12 -15.75
C ARG A 43 -5.87 -2.83 -16.59
N LEU A 44 -5.35 -2.16 -17.63
CA LEU A 44 -4.24 -2.68 -18.43
C LEU A 44 -2.94 -2.77 -17.61
N SER A 45 -2.65 -1.77 -16.77
CA SER A 45 -1.44 -1.79 -15.94
C SER A 45 -1.45 -2.91 -14.89
N LEU A 46 -2.64 -3.37 -14.44
CA LEU A 46 -2.79 -4.53 -13.55
C LEU A 46 -2.37 -5.87 -14.19
N ALA A 47 -2.30 -5.96 -15.53
CA ALA A 47 -1.93 -7.20 -16.22
C ALA A 47 -0.53 -7.71 -15.82
N LYS A 48 0.37 -6.81 -15.41
CA LYS A 48 1.74 -7.15 -14.95
C LYS A 48 1.77 -8.10 -13.75
N TYR A 49 0.68 -8.23 -13.01
CA TYR A 49 0.59 -9.09 -11.84
C TYR A 49 0.10 -10.51 -12.12
N ASN A 50 -0.40 -10.79 -13.33
CA ASN A 50 -1.05 -12.07 -13.65
C ASN A 50 -2.10 -12.47 -12.59
N ALA A 51 -2.82 -11.49 -12.06
CA ALA A 51 -3.78 -11.68 -10.98
C ALA A 51 -5.05 -12.37 -11.49
N PRO A 52 -5.74 -13.16 -10.64
CA PRO A 52 -7.01 -13.77 -11.01
C PRO A 52 -8.07 -12.68 -11.31
N PRO A 53 -9.03 -12.95 -12.22
CA PRO A 53 -10.02 -11.96 -12.63
C PRO A 53 -10.81 -11.34 -11.48
N GLU A 54 -11.08 -12.12 -10.43
CA GLU A 54 -11.79 -11.70 -9.23
C GLU A 54 -11.03 -10.63 -8.45
N ALA A 55 -9.70 -10.76 -8.34
CA ALA A 55 -8.86 -9.78 -7.66
C ALA A 55 -8.76 -8.48 -8.46
N VAL A 56 -8.68 -8.57 -9.80
CA VAL A 56 -8.70 -7.40 -10.68
C VAL A 56 -10.04 -6.67 -10.56
N ALA A 57 -11.16 -7.41 -10.56
CA ALA A 57 -12.49 -6.82 -10.42
C ALA A 57 -12.65 -6.09 -9.08
N ALA A 58 -12.26 -6.73 -7.97
CA ALA A 58 -12.30 -6.09 -6.65
C ALA A 58 -11.42 -4.83 -6.59
N LYS A 59 -10.22 -4.87 -7.18
CA LYS A 59 -9.35 -3.69 -7.21
C LYS A 59 -9.95 -2.54 -8.04
N MET A 60 -10.58 -2.86 -9.17
CA MET A 60 -11.27 -1.89 -10.02
C MET A 60 -12.49 -1.27 -9.32
N GLU A 61 -13.24 -2.05 -8.53
CA GLU A 61 -14.36 -1.52 -7.74
C GLU A 61 -13.90 -0.47 -6.73
N VAL A 62 -12.80 -0.75 -6.01
CA VAL A 62 -12.22 0.22 -5.06
C VAL A 62 -11.70 1.46 -5.79
N LYS A 63 -11.13 1.29 -6.99
CA LYS A 63 -10.71 2.42 -7.83
C LYS A 63 -11.90 3.31 -8.18
N GLN A 64 -12.98 2.73 -8.69
CA GLN A 64 -14.17 3.47 -9.10
C GLN A 64 -14.83 4.21 -7.92
N CYS A 65 -14.80 3.63 -6.73
CA CYS A 65 -15.21 4.32 -5.51
C CYS A 65 -14.30 5.50 -5.19
N THR A 66 -12.98 5.31 -5.27
CA THR A 66 -11.99 6.37 -5.06
C THR A 66 -12.10 7.46 -6.13
N ASP A 67 -12.50 7.11 -7.35
CA ASP A 67 -12.65 8.04 -8.45
C ASP A 67 -13.83 9.00 -8.26
N ARG A 68 -14.74 8.74 -7.32
CA ARG A 68 -15.78 9.69 -6.94
C ARG A 68 -15.25 10.83 -6.07
N PHE A 69 -14.04 10.72 -5.54
CA PHE A 69 -13.42 11.81 -4.78
C PHE A 69 -13.01 12.94 -5.71
N SER A 70 -13.17 14.18 -5.20
CA SER A 70 -12.66 15.36 -5.88
C SER A 70 -11.15 15.27 -6.08
N VAL A 71 -10.65 15.91 -7.15
CA VAL A 71 -9.20 15.97 -7.45
C VAL A 71 -8.40 16.48 -6.25
N LYS A 72 -8.93 17.47 -5.52
CA LYS A 72 -8.33 18.01 -4.30
C LYS A 72 -8.18 16.94 -3.21
N ASN A 73 -9.21 16.12 -2.97
CA ASN A 73 -9.16 15.08 -1.95
C ASN A 73 -8.17 13.98 -2.33
N ARG A 74 -8.14 13.57 -3.60
CA ARG A 74 -7.13 12.61 -4.09
C ARG A 74 -5.71 13.14 -3.89
N LEU A 75 -5.47 14.42 -4.19
CA LEU A 75 -4.17 15.06 -3.99
C LEU A 75 -3.74 15.10 -2.51
N ILE A 76 -4.68 15.37 -1.59
CA ILE A 76 -4.38 15.34 -0.15
C ILE A 76 -3.96 13.92 0.27
N ILE A 77 -4.70 12.90 -0.17
CA ILE A 77 -4.40 11.50 0.14
C ILE A 77 -3.03 11.09 -0.41
N THR A 78 -2.76 11.38 -1.68
CA THR A 78 -1.47 11.01 -2.29
C THR A 78 -0.29 11.75 -1.66
N ASN A 79 -0.46 13.00 -1.22
CA ASN A 79 0.57 13.73 -0.46
C ASN A 79 0.85 13.06 0.90
N ILE A 80 -0.20 12.65 1.63
CA ILE A 80 -0.04 11.91 2.89
C ILE A 80 0.70 10.59 2.65
N LEU A 81 0.30 9.83 1.62
CA LEU A 81 0.97 8.58 1.24
C LEU A 81 2.44 8.82 0.86
N GLY A 82 2.74 9.91 0.14
CA GLY A 82 4.12 10.31 -0.18
C GLY A 82 4.96 10.58 1.07
N LYS A 83 4.40 11.26 2.08
CA LYS A 83 5.08 11.47 3.37
C LYS A 83 5.32 10.17 4.12
N ILE A 84 4.35 9.25 4.12
CA ILE A 84 4.49 7.92 4.74
C ILE A 84 5.60 7.14 4.03
N LEU A 85 5.59 7.12 2.70
CA LEU A 85 6.59 6.46 1.88
C LEU A 85 8.00 6.96 2.20
N LEU A 86 8.19 8.29 2.28
CA LEU A 86 9.47 8.90 2.64
C LEU A 86 9.90 8.50 4.06
N ASN A 87 9.01 8.61 5.04
CA ASN A 87 9.33 8.30 6.42
C ASN A 87 9.72 6.83 6.58
N CYS A 88 8.90 5.90 6.09
CA CYS A 88 9.15 4.47 6.18
C CYS A 88 10.43 4.08 5.43
N THR A 89 10.63 4.56 4.20
CA THR A 89 11.84 4.24 3.42
C THR A 89 13.11 4.78 4.08
N VAL A 90 13.07 6.00 4.64
CA VAL A 90 14.23 6.59 5.33
C VAL A 90 14.52 5.85 6.64
N THR A 91 13.50 5.46 7.41
CA THR A 91 13.71 4.67 8.63
C THR A 91 14.24 3.27 8.32
N ASP A 92 13.78 2.65 7.23
CA ASP A 92 14.17 1.30 6.83
C ASP A 92 15.61 1.28 6.27
N VAL A 93 15.97 2.26 5.44
CA VAL A 93 17.36 2.41 4.95
C VAL A 93 18.32 2.68 6.11
N LYS A 94 17.92 3.49 7.09
CA LYS A 94 18.75 3.77 8.28
C LYS A 94 18.93 2.52 9.16
N ALA A 95 17.90 1.69 9.30
CA ALA A 95 17.95 0.40 10.01
C ALA A 95 18.78 -0.67 9.27
N VAL A 96 18.78 -0.64 7.94
CA VAL A 96 19.60 -1.54 7.09
C VAL A 96 21.09 -1.13 7.12
N LEU A 97 21.40 0.17 7.14
CA LEU A 97 22.77 0.68 7.09
C LEU A 97 23.48 0.71 8.46
N ASN A 98 22.75 0.68 9.58
CA ASN A 98 23.32 0.63 10.93
C ASN A 98 22.74 -0.57 11.72
N PRO A 99 23.24 -1.79 11.51
CA PRO A 99 22.74 -2.98 12.20
C PRO A 99 23.12 -3.03 13.70
N SER A 100 23.97 -2.14 14.19
CA SER A 100 24.57 -2.18 15.54
C SER A 100 23.72 -1.58 16.67
N SER A 101 22.47 -1.16 16.42
CA SER A 101 21.59 -0.54 17.42
C SER A 101 20.25 -1.25 17.61
N ALA A 102 20.17 -2.54 17.26
CA ALA A 102 19.05 -3.42 17.57
C ALA A 102 19.37 -4.35 18.73
#